data_AF-A0A1M6S3F0-F1
#
_entry.id   AF-A0A1M6S3F0-F1
#
_cell.length_a   1.000
_cell.length_b   1.000
_cell.length_c   1.000
_cell.angle_alpha   90.00
_cell.angle_beta   90.00
_cell.angle_gamma   90.00
#
_symmetry.space_group_name_H-M   'P 1'
#
loop_
_entity.id
_entity.type
_entity.pdbx_description
1 polymer ?
#
loop_
_entity_poly.entity_id
_entity_poly.type
_entity_poly.pdbx_seq_one_letter_code
_entity_poly.pdbx_strand_id
1 'polypeptide(L)'
;MNLDNYIEVFHLTYDLSNTIDEAFVEMVELLESNSSLKFENIIRDILEAINVIEESLDLVLYELPLHQFEEHTIDFKNILAHLNIQIAFDGDTNQFKEQINSEIYPIYLKWKKELDKIILPFIIQ
;
A
#
# COMPACT_ATOMS: atom_id res chain seq x y z
N MET A 1 5.58 19.22 -18.91
CA MET A 1 4.39 18.72 -18.20
C MET A 1 3.72 19.93 -17.55
N ASN A 2 2.41 20.12 -17.72
CA ASN A 2 1.70 21.26 -17.10
C ASN A 2 1.48 20.97 -15.61
N LEU A 3 1.42 22.00 -14.76
CA LEU A 3 1.21 21.88 -13.32
C LEU A 3 -0.08 21.12 -12.98
N ASP A 4 -1.13 21.33 -13.78
CA ASP A 4 -2.43 20.66 -13.63
C ASP A 4 -2.31 19.13 -13.72
N ASN A 5 -1.44 18.62 -14.59
CA ASN A 5 -1.23 17.18 -14.75
C ASN A 5 -0.55 16.57 -13.50
N TYR A 6 0.31 17.32 -12.81
CA TYR A 6 0.95 16.85 -11.58
C TYR A 6 -0.04 16.80 -10.41
N ILE A 7 -0.91 17.81 -10.29
CA ILE A 7 -1.96 17.83 -9.28
C ILE A 7 -2.93 16.64 -9.49
N GLU A 8 -3.29 16.34 -10.74
CA GLU A 8 -4.11 15.17 -11.07
C GLU A 8 -3.42 13.85 -10.67
N VAL A 9 -2.13 13.70 -10.99
CA VAL A 9 -1.35 12.52 -10.54
C VAL A 9 -1.36 12.39 -9.02
N PHE A 10 -1.19 13.49 -8.29
CA PHE A 10 -1.23 13.48 -6.83
C PHE A 10 -2.60 13.10 -6.27
N HIS A 11 -3.70 13.56 -6.88
CA HIS A 11 -5.04 13.12 -6.51
C HIS A 11 -5.23 11.62 -6.74
N LEU A 12 -4.88 11.12 -7.93
CA LEU A 12 -5.00 9.69 -8.26
C LEU A 12 -4.13 8.82 -7.33
N THR A 13 -2.93 9.30 -7.00
CA THR A 13 -2.01 8.62 -6.07
C THR A 13 -2.60 8.59 -4.66
N TYR A 14 -3.20 9.69 -4.20
CA TYR A 14 -3.88 9.76 -2.91
C TYR A 14 -5.08 8.80 -2.85
N ASP A 15 -5.94 8.83 -3.87
CA ASP A 15 -7.12 7.97 -3.96
C ASP A 15 -6.72 6.48 -3.98
N LEU A 16 -5.70 6.12 -4.77
CA LEU A 16 -5.17 4.77 -4.80
C LEU A 16 -4.65 4.33 -3.43
N SER A 17 -3.99 5.22 -2.69
CA SER A 17 -3.55 4.93 -1.32
C SER A 17 -4.70 4.71 -0.33
N ASN A 18 -5.86 5.33 -0.56
CA ASN A 18 -7.07 5.14 0.25
C ASN A 18 -7.75 3.80 -0.10
N THR A 19 -7.77 3.42 -1.38
CA THR A 19 -8.25 2.10 -1.80
C THR A 19 -7.45 0.96 -1.15
N ILE A 20 -6.14 1.15 -0.94
CA ILE A 20 -5.32 0.18 -0.19
C ILE A 20 -5.80 0.04 1.27
N ASP A 21 -6.28 1.10 1.92
CA ASP A 21 -6.83 1.02 3.29
C ASP A 21 -8.10 0.15 3.31
N GLU A 22 -8.99 0.35 2.34
CA GLU A 22 -10.21 -0.44 2.17
C GLU A 22 -9.88 -1.91 1.89
N ALA A 23 -8.83 -2.17 1.11
CA ALA A 23 -8.38 -3.53 0.81
C ALA A 23 -7.97 -4.31 2.06
N PHE A 24 -7.44 -3.66 3.12
CA PHE A 24 -7.17 -4.33 4.39
C PHE A 24 -8.43 -4.83 5.09
N VAL A 25 -9.53 -4.09 5.00
CA VAL A 25 -10.83 -4.52 5.53
C VAL A 25 -11.33 -5.74 4.76
N GLU A 26 -11.29 -5.70 3.44
CA GLU A 26 -11.72 -6.82 2.59
C GLU A 26 -10.85 -8.07 2.79
N MET A 27 -9.54 -7.90 2.96
CA MET A 27 -8.61 -9.00 3.27
C MET A 27 -9.03 -9.77 4.53
N VAL A 28 -9.42 -9.05 5.59
CA VAL A 28 -9.87 -9.69 6.84
C VAL A 28 -11.19 -10.45 6.63
N GLU A 29 -12.12 -9.91 5.87
CA GLU A 29 -13.39 -10.57 5.54
C GLU A 29 -13.21 -11.82 4.66
N LEU A 30 -12.25 -11.80 3.72
CA LEU A 30 -11.98 -12.94 2.83
C LEU A 30 -11.33 -14.12 3.56
N LEU A 31 -10.55 -13.86 4.60
CA LEU A 31 -10.03 -14.91 5.48
C LEU A 31 -11.15 -15.63 6.23
N GLU A 32 -12.22 -14.94 6.61
CA GLU A 32 -13.39 -15.53 7.29
C GLU A 32 -14.25 -16.38 6.33
N SER A 33 -14.22 -16.07 5.03
CA SER A 33 -14.98 -16.78 4.00
C SER A 33 -14.21 -17.90 3.29
N ASN A 34 -12.97 -18.21 3.73
CA ASN A 34 -12.07 -19.21 3.11
C ASN A 34 -11.82 -18.99 1.61
N SER A 35 -11.79 -17.75 1.15
CA SER A 35 -11.59 -17.42 -0.27
C SER A 35 -10.13 -17.09 -0.58
N SER A 36 -9.24 -18.09 -0.46
CA SER A 36 -7.78 -17.90 -0.61
C SER A 36 -7.39 -17.23 -1.93
N LEU A 37 -7.99 -17.63 -3.06
CA LEU A 37 -7.69 -17.03 -4.37
C LEU A 37 -8.03 -15.54 -4.44
N LYS A 38 -9.15 -15.12 -3.84
CA LYS A 38 -9.53 -13.70 -3.81
C LYS A 38 -8.59 -12.90 -2.91
N PHE A 39 -8.24 -13.47 -1.76
CA PHE A 39 -7.30 -12.88 -0.83
C PHE A 39 -5.91 -12.68 -1.46
N GLU A 40 -5.40 -13.68 -2.18
CA GLU A 40 -4.16 -13.59 -2.96
C GLU A 40 -4.24 -12.51 -4.05
N ASN A 41 -5.37 -12.40 -4.75
CA ASN A 41 -5.56 -11.34 -5.76
C ASN A 41 -5.46 -9.95 -5.11
N ILE A 42 -6.07 -9.72 -3.94
CA ILE A 42 -5.97 -8.43 -3.26
C ILE A 42 -4.51 -8.11 -2.91
N ILE A 43 -3.73 -9.06 -2.42
CA ILE A 43 -2.32 -8.82 -2.10
C ILE A 43 -1.54 -8.41 -3.37
N ARG A 44 -1.81 -9.05 -4.51
CA ARG A 44 -1.20 -8.66 -5.79
C ARG A 44 -1.64 -7.27 -6.20
N ASP A 45 -2.92 -6.95 -6.07
CA ASP A 45 -3.47 -5.64 -6.45
C ASP A 45 -2.86 -4.52 -5.57
N ILE A 46 -2.65 -4.78 -4.27
CA ILE A 46 -1.94 -3.86 -3.38
C ILE A 46 -0.47 -3.69 -3.82
N LEU A 47 0.24 -4.78 -4.12
CA LEU A 47 1.63 -4.70 -4.58
C LEU A 47 1.77 -3.90 -5.89
N GLU A 48 0.86 -4.11 -6.83
CA GLU A 48 0.79 -3.35 -8.08
C GLU A 48 0.48 -1.88 -7.82
N ALA A 49 -0.49 -1.58 -6.95
CA ALA A 49 -0.81 -0.21 -6.55
C ALA A 49 0.40 0.52 -5.95
N ILE A 50 1.17 -0.14 -5.08
CA ILE A 50 2.39 0.45 -4.49
C ILE A 50 3.42 0.75 -5.59
N ASN A 51 3.62 -0.14 -6.57
CA ASN A 51 4.54 0.11 -7.69
C ASN A 51 4.10 1.32 -8.51
N VAL A 52 2.81 1.41 -8.84
CA VAL A 52 2.26 2.55 -9.58
C VAL A 52 2.44 3.86 -8.82
N ILE A 53 2.24 3.86 -7.49
CA ILE A 53 2.45 5.03 -6.65
C ILE A 53 3.94 5.44 -6.66
N GLU A 54 4.86 4.49 -6.50
CA GLU A 54 6.29 4.74 -6.52
C GLU A 54 6.74 5.34 -7.86
N GLU A 55 6.33 4.74 -8.99
CA GLU A 55 6.62 5.24 -10.34
C GLU A 55 6.05 6.64 -10.58
N SER A 56 4.84 6.90 -10.05
CA SER A 56 4.18 8.21 -10.18
C SER A 56 4.92 9.32 -9.42
N LEU A 57 5.65 8.96 -8.37
CA LEU A 57 6.38 9.89 -7.52
C LEU A 57 7.87 9.97 -7.83
N ASP A 58 8.42 9.08 -8.65
CA ASP A 58 9.85 9.00 -8.97
C ASP A 58 10.45 10.35 -9.43
N LEU A 59 9.66 11.13 -10.17
CA LEU A 59 10.06 12.44 -10.68
C LEU A 59 10.05 13.58 -9.63
N VAL A 60 9.47 13.36 -8.45
CA VAL A 60 9.36 14.39 -7.40
C VAL A 60 10.09 14.03 -6.12
N LEU A 61 10.31 12.74 -5.84
CA LEU A 61 10.95 12.29 -4.58
C LEU A 61 12.31 12.95 -4.34
N TYR A 62 13.13 13.10 -5.37
CA TYR A 62 14.46 13.71 -5.24
C TYR A 62 14.45 15.22 -4.93
N GLU A 63 13.32 15.92 -5.15
CA GLU A 63 13.17 17.35 -4.84
C GLU A 63 12.60 17.59 -3.43
N LEU A 64 12.15 16.54 -2.76
CA LEU A 64 11.50 16.65 -1.48
C LEU A 64 12.52 16.73 -0.33
N PRO A 65 12.14 17.34 0.80
CA PRO A 65 12.92 17.25 2.03
C PRO A 65 13.15 15.79 2.43
N LEU A 66 14.16 15.55 3.27
CA LEU A 66 14.47 14.22 3.81
C LEU A 66 13.19 13.47 4.22
N HIS A 67 12.92 12.36 3.54
CA HIS A 67 11.76 11.51 3.73
C HIS A 67 12.18 10.05 3.92
N GLN A 68 11.26 9.22 4.41
CA GLN A 68 11.49 7.77 4.57
C GLN A 68 10.59 6.95 3.64
N PHE A 69 10.02 7.58 2.61
CA PHE A 69 9.06 6.94 1.71
C PHE A 69 9.61 5.70 1.01
N GLU A 70 10.80 5.76 0.43
CA GLU A 70 11.41 4.62 -0.29
C GLU A 70 11.70 3.44 0.67
N GLU A 71 12.28 3.74 1.84
CA GLU A 71 12.56 2.74 2.87
C GLU A 71 11.28 2.04 3.33
N HIS A 72 10.24 2.81 3.67
CA HIS A 72 8.95 2.25 4.07
C HIS A 72 8.22 1.54 2.94
N THR A 73 8.43 1.95 1.69
CA THR A 73 7.89 1.26 0.50
C THR A 73 8.53 -0.12 0.36
N ILE A 74 9.85 -0.22 0.52
CA ILE A 74 10.57 -1.50 0.50
C ILE A 74 10.09 -2.42 1.64
N ASP A 75 10.01 -1.90 2.86
CA ASP A 75 9.51 -2.67 4.01
C ASP A 75 8.10 -3.20 3.77
N PHE A 76 7.22 -2.36 3.22
CA PHE A 76 5.83 -2.73 2.97
C PHE A 76 5.70 -3.78 1.86
N LYS A 77 6.42 -3.62 0.75
CA LYS A 77 6.47 -4.64 -0.32
C LYS A 77 7.01 -5.98 0.20
N ASN A 78 8.07 -5.94 1.01
CA ASN A 78 8.69 -7.16 1.54
C ASN A 78 7.73 -7.93 2.46
N ILE A 79 7.01 -7.24 3.35
CA ILE A 79 6.08 -7.94 4.25
C ILE A 79 4.86 -8.51 3.49
N LEU A 80 4.35 -7.80 2.48
CA LEU A 80 3.28 -8.31 1.62
C LEU A 80 3.75 -9.51 0.78
N ALA A 81 4.97 -9.46 0.25
CA ALA A 81 5.55 -10.58 -0.49
C ALA A 81 5.73 -11.82 0.41
N HIS A 82 6.18 -11.64 1.65
CA HIS A 82 6.23 -12.73 2.63
C HIS A 82 4.85 -13.30 2.93
N LEU A 83 3.83 -12.47 3.16
CA LEU A 83 2.46 -12.94 3.37
C LEU A 83 1.97 -13.75 2.15
N ASN A 84 2.18 -13.24 0.93
CA ASN A 84 1.79 -13.91 -0.32
C ASN A 84 2.40 -15.32 -0.43
N ILE A 85 3.69 -15.45 -0.08
CA ILE A 85 4.38 -16.74 -0.05
C ILE A 85 3.75 -17.64 1.02
N GLN A 86 3.54 -17.15 2.24
CA GLN A 86 3.00 -17.96 3.34
C GLN A 86 1.62 -18.54 3.02
N ILE A 87 0.72 -17.79 2.39
CA ILE A 87 -0.61 -18.29 2.00
C ILE A 87 -0.52 -19.46 1.02
N ALA A 88 0.44 -19.42 0.11
CA ALA A 88 0.64 -20.49 -0.86
C ALA A 88 1.10 -21.80 -0.21
N PHE A 89 1.65 -21.74 1.01
CA PHE A 89 2.24 -22.90 1.71
C PHE A 89 1.52 -23.27 3.02
N ASP A 90 0.77 -22.36 3.63
CA ASP A 90 0.20 -22.51 4.97
C ASP A 90 -1.28 -22.10 5.01
N GLY A 91 -2.06 -22.78 5.84
CA GLY A 91 -3.53 -22.74 5.80
C GLY A 91 -4.21 -22.14 7.02
N ASP A 92 -3.47 -21.57 7.99
CA ASP A 92 -4.06 -21.04 9.22
C ASP A 92 -4.55 -19.59 9.05
N THR A 93 -5.84 -19.44 8.77
CA THR A 93 -6.50 -18.15 8.59
C THR A 93 -6.43 -17.24 9.82
N ASN A 94 -6.36 -17.80 11.04
CA ASN A 94 -6.24 -16.98 12.25
C ASN A 94 -4.87 -16.34 12.36
N GLN A 95 -3.82 -17.09 12.00
CA GLN A 95 -2.46 -16.56 11.97
C GLN A 95 -2.34 -15.41 10.95
N PHE A 96 -2.92 -15.56 9.76
CA PHE A 96 -2.91 -14.49 8.76
C PHE A 96 -3.66 -13.25 9.23
N LYS A 97 -4.81 -13.42 9.87
CA LYS A 97 -5.56 -12.29 10.43
C LYS A 97 -4.76 -11.56 11.50
N GLU A 98 -4.07 -12.29 12.38
CA GLU A 98 -3.19 -11.68 13.38
C GLU A 98 -2.05 -10.92 12.71
N GLN A 99 -1.35 -11.52 11.75
CA GLN A 99 -0.23 -10.92 11.04
C GLN A 99 -0.62 -9.65 10.26
N ILE A 100 -1.78 -9.65 9.61
CA ILE A 100 -2.32 -8.45 8.95
C ILE A 100 -2.45 -7.32 9.96
N ASN A 101 -3.08 -7.58 11.11
CA ASN A 101 -3.42 -6.53 12.08
C ASN A 101 -2.21 -6.07 12.91
N SER A 102 -1.29 -6.97 13.25
CA SER A 102 -0.18 -6.68 14.17
C SER A 102 1.12 -6.31 13.47
N GLU A 103 1.31 -6.70 12.21
CA GLU A 103 2.55 -6.47 11.47
C GLU A 103 2.33 -5.63 10.21
N ILE A 104 1.45 -6.07 9.32
CA ILE A 104 1.31 -5.48 7.97
C ILE A 104 0.62 -4.12 8.04
N TYR A 105 -0.52 -4.02 8.71
CA TYR A 105 -1.28 -2.78 8.80
C TYR A 105 -0.49 -1.64 9.49
N PRO A 106 0.24 -1.88 10.60
CA PRO A 106 1.14 -0.87 11.15
C PRO A 106 2.24 -0.39 10.19
N ILE A 107 2.78 -1.26 9.33
CA ILE A 107 3.76 -0.88 8.30
C ILE A 107 3.10 -0.03 7.22
N TYR A 108 1.91 -0.44 6.75
CA TYR A 108 1.09 0.36 5.84
C TYR A 108 0.86 1.77 6.38
N LEU A 109 0.45 1.91 7.65
CA LEU A 109 0.20 3.22 8.25
C LEU A 109 1.44 4.13 8.28
N LYS A 110 2.64 3.56 8.50
CA LYS A 110 3.90 4.31 8.42
C LYS A 110 4.18 4.76 6.99
N TRP A 111 4.02 3.85 6.03
CA TRP A 111 4.18 4.15 4.62
C TRP A 111 3.20 5.23 4.14
N LYS A 112 1.90 5.08 4.45
CA LYS A 112 0.85 6.06 4.11
C LYS A 112 1.14 7.42 4.72
N LYS A 113 1.61 7.48 5.96
CA LYS A 113 1.97 8.75 6.59
C LYS A 113 3.10 9.48 5.86
N GLU A 114 4.10 8.77 5.35
CA GLU A 114 5.15 9.39 4.52
C GLU A 114 4.58 9.85 3.18
N LEU A 115 3.74 9.03 2.54
CA LEU A 115 3.05 9.38 1.32
C LEU A 115 2.19 10.65 1.47
N ASP A 116 1.42 10.75 2.55
CA ASP A 116 0.57 11.90 2.86
C ASP A 116 1.39 13.18 3.03
N LYS A 117 2.58 13.11 3.66
CA LYS A 117 3.48 14.26 3.77
C LYS A 117 3.96 14.76 2.40
N ILE A 118 4.11 13.84 1.45
CA ILE A 118 4.53 14.15 0.08
C ILE A 118 3.38 14.77 -0.70
N ILE A 119 2.19 14.16 -0.63
CA ILE A 119 1.08 14.46 -1.55
C ILE A 119 0.18 15.58 -1.05
N LEU A 120 -0.22 15.55 0.23
CA LEU A 120 -1.24 16.47 0.76
C LEU A 120 -0.96 17.97 0.53
N PRO A 121 0.31 18.46 0.58
CA PRO A 121 0.61 19.86 0.31
C PRO A 121 0.20 20.35 -1.10
N PHE A 122 0.02 19.44 -2.05
CA PHE A 122 -0.28 19.75 -3.44
C PHE A 122 -1.76 19.57 -3.80
N ILE A 123 -2.54 18.84 -2.99
CA ILE A 123 -3.96 18.53 -3.27
C ILE A 123 -4.95 19.19 -2.32
N ILE A 124 -4.51 19.58 -1.11
CA ILE A 124 -5.32 20.37 -0.17
C ILE A 124 -4.89 21.83 -0.31
N GLN A 125 -5.37 22.51 -1.35
CA GLN A 125 -5.25 23.96 -1.52
C GLN A 125 -6.62 24.63 -1.60
#